data_AF-A0A7K1T5A0-F1
#
_entry.id   AF-A0A7K1T5A0-F1
#
_cell.length_a   1.000
_cell.length_b   1.000
_cell.length_c   1.000
_cell.angle_alpha   90.00
_cell.angle_beta   90.00
_cell.angle_gamma   90.00
#
_symmetry.space_group_name_H-M   'P 1'
#
loop_
_entity.id
_entity.type
_entity.pdbx_description
1 polymer ?
#
loop_
_entity_poly.entity_id
_entity_poly.type
_entity_poly.pdbx_seq_one_letter_code
_entity_poly.pdbx_strand_id
1 'polypeptide(L)'
;MLRGTDWSSFALAPVYDIASTVVYGGLDRRMAMRIGSTNKIDEVGRDDFLALAKELDVSPRMVRRLIEEVCEGVGGAASDVLRDTEDALGAPLSKLRDIEEFARSQIDRLGIKGA
;
A
#
# COMPACT_ATOMS: atom_id res chain seq x y z
N MET A 1 -17.09 -8.57 3.67
CA MET A 1 -18.07 -7.96 4.60
C MET A 1 -18.42 -9.01 5.62
N LEU A 2 -18.34 -8.67 6.91
CA LEU A 2 -18.77 -9.53 8.01
C LEU A 2 -20.13 -9.03 8.47
N ARG A 3 -21.02 -9.95 8.82
CA ARG A 3 -22.37 -9.62 9.31
C ARG A 3 -22.44 -9.90 10.80
N GLY A 4 -23.07 -8.98 11.54
CA GLY A 4 -23.30 -9.13 12.98
C GLY A 4 -24.15 -10.36 13.28
N THR A 5 -24.01 -10.89 14.50
CA THR A 5 -24.74 -12.09 14.98
C THR A 5 -26.26 -11.88 14.99
N ASP A 6 -26.70 -10.64 15.14
CA ASP A 6 -28.10 -10.21 15.09
C ASP A 6 -28.54 -9.74 13.69
N TRP A 7 -27.67 -9.90 12.69
CA TRP A 7 -27.90 -9.53 11.29
C TRP A 7 -28.18 -8.04 11.02
N SER A 8 -28.08 -7.18 12.03
CA SER A 8 -28.42 -5.75 11.98
C SER A 8 -27.25 -4.84 11.60
N SER A 9 -26.03 -5.34 11.79
CA SER A 9 -24.79 -4.60 11.57
C SER A 9 -23.88 -5.28 10.57
N PHE A 10 -23.00 -4.48 9.96
CA PHE A 10 -21.99 -4.95 9.03
C PHE A 10 -20.64 -4.33 9.38
N ALA A 11 -19.59 -5.10 9.15
CA ALA A 11 -18.21 -4.65 9.22
C ALA A 11 -17.47 -5.03 7.94
N LEU A 12 -16.37 -4.34 7.65
CA LEU A 12 -15.44 -4.80 6.63
C LEU A 12 -14.81 -6.12 7.09
N ALA A 13 -14.68 -7.05 6.15
CA ALA A 13 -13.84 -8.22 6.40
C ALA A 13 -12.38 -7.77 6.32
N PRO A 14 -11.45 -8.54 6.92
CA PRO A 14 -10.02 -8.33 6.68
C PRO A 14 -9.72 -8.26 5.19
N VAL A 15 -8.68 -7.51 4.83
CA VAL A 15 -8.21 -7.47 3.44
C VAL A 15 -7.60 -8.82 3.09
N TYR A 16 -7.96 -9.36 1.92
CA TYR A 16 -7.45 -10.61 1.38
C TYR A 16 -7.09 -10.42 -0.09
N ASP A 17 -6.45 -11.42 -0.69
CA ASP A 17 -6.00 -11.40 -2.09
C ASP A 17 -5.05 -10.23 -2.40
N ILE A 18 -4.12 -9.98 -1.47
CA ILE A 18 -3.06 -8.99 -1.65
C ILE A 18 -1.89 -9.66 -2.37
N ALA A 19 -1.64 -9.25 -3.61
CA ALA A 19 -0.48 -9.68 -4.38
C ALA A 19 0.13 -8.47 -5.09
N SER A 20 1.46 -8.35 -5.02
CA SER A 20 2.18 -7.31 -5.76
C SER A 20 2.39 -7.73 -7.21
N THR A 21 1.84 -6.97 -8.15
CA THR A 21 2.01 -7.19 -9.59
C THR A 21 3.19 -6.41 -10.17
N VAL A 22 3.83 -5.53 -9.39
CA VAL A 22 4.80 -4.55 -9.88
C VAL A 22 6.10 -5.15 -10.44
N VAL A 23 6.40 -6.38 -10.05
CA VAL A 23 7.62 -7.13 -10.42
C VAL A 23 7.46 -7.99 -11.66
N TYR A 24 6.25 -8.07 -12.21
CA TYR A 24 5.96 -8.86 -13.41
C TYR A 24 5.99 -7.94 -14.64
N GLY A 25 7.08 -8.01 -15.39
CA GLY A 25 7.20 -7.30 -16.66
C GLY A 25 6.09 -7.68 -17.65
N GLY A 26 5.59 -6.70 -18.39
CA GLY A 26 4.52 -6.88 -19.39
C GLY A 26 3.10 -6.90 -18.82
N LEU A 27 2.93 -6.84 -17.49
CA LEU A 27 1.61 -6.59 -16.90
C LEU A 27 1.29 -5.09 -16.89
N ASP A 28 -0.01 -4.79 -16.99
CA ASP A 28 -0.49 -3.42 -16.88
C ASP A 28 -0.27 -2.88 -15.46
N ARG A 29 0.17 -1.63 -15.35
CA ARG A 29 0.48 -0.94 -14.08
C ARG A 29 -0.70 -0.10 -13.59
N ARG A 30 -1.90 -0.43 -14.05
CA ARG A 30 -3.16 0.18 -13.63
C ARG A 30 -3.78 -0.59 -12.47
N MET A 31 -4.08 0.15 -11.42
CA MET A 31 -4.84 -0.32 -10.27
C MET A 31 -6.31 -0.49 -10.64
N ALA A 32 -6.97 -1.45 -9.99
CA ALA A 32 -8.41 -1.67 -10.14
C ALA A 32 -9.23 -0.46 -9.68
N MET A 33 -8.75 0.27 -8.66
CA MET A 33 -9.37 1.49 -8.15
C MET A 33 -8.44 2.68 -8.31
N ARG A 34 -8.99 3.81 -8.75
CA ARG A 34 -8.29 5.09 -8.88
C ARG A 34 -8.02 5.71 -7.50
N ILE A 35 -6.93 6.45 -7.36
CA ILE A 35 -6.70 7.37 -6.25
C ILE A 35 -6.62 8.78 -6.85
N GLY A 36 -7.46 9.71 -6.41
CA GLY A 36 -7.41 11.11 -6.85
C GLY A 36 -7.57 11.30 -8.37
N SER A 37 -6.50 11.58 -9.09
CA SER A 37 -6.58 11.82 -10.54
C SER A 37 -6.14 10.63 -11.40
N THR A 38 -5.46 9.63 -10.82
CA THR A 38 -4.81 8.56 -11.59
C THR A 38 -5.08 7.16 -11.04
N ASN A 39 -5.14 6.18 -11.92
CA ASN A 39 -5.15 4.76 -11.56
C ASN A 39 -3.84 4.06 -11.92
N LYS A 40 -2.83 4.78 -12.40
CA LYS A 40 -1.50 4.21 -12.63
C LYS A 40 -0.68 4.34 -11.36
N ILE A 41 -0.21 3.21 -10.84
CA ILE A 41 0.51 3.18 -9.56
C ILE A 41 1.76 4.10 -9.58
N ASP A 42 2.41 4.23 -10.73
CA ASP A 42 3.62 5.05 -10.89
C ASP A 42 3.37 6.56 -10.92
N GLU A 43 2.12 7.00 -10.96
CA GLU A 43 1.77 8.41 -11.02
C GLU A 43 1.12 8.91 -9.72
N VAL A 44 0.78 8.00 -8.79
CA VAL A 44 0.10 8.35 -7.54
C VAL A 44 1.03 9.21 -6.66
N GLY A 45 0.57 10.42 -6.34
CA GLY A 45 1.24 11.34 -5.43
C GLY A 45 0.41 11.67 -4.19
N ARG A 46 0.98 12.52 -3.32
CA ARG A 46 0.30 13.00 -2.11
C ARG A 46 -0.99 13.75 -2.44
N ASP A 47 -0.98 14.55 -3.51
CA ASP A 47 -2.14 15.34 -3.92
C ASP A 47 -3.31 14.46 -4.38
N ASP A 48 -3.04 13.27 -4.94
CA ASP A 48 -4.09 12.32 -5.29
C ASP A 48 -4.82 11.78 -4.06
N PHE A 49 -4.09 11.51 -2.96
CA PHE A 49 -4.71 11.13 -1.70
C PHE A 49 -5.50 12.27 -1.05
N LEU A 50 -5.06 13.52 -1.21
CA LEU A 50 -5.82 14.69 -0.74
C LEU A 50 -7.08 14.91 -1.58
N ALA A 51 -7.01 14.66 -2.89
CA ALA A 51 -8.18 14.64 -3.76
C ALA A 51 -9.16 13.54 -3.35
N LEU A 52 -8.66 12.32 -3.09
CA LEU A 52 -9.48 11.23 -2.56
C LEU A 52 -10.14 11.58 -1.21
N ALA A 53 -9.41 12.26 -0.32
CA ALA A 53 -9.96 12.71 0.96
C ALA A 53 -11.18 13.61 0.77
N LYS A 54 -11.10 14.53 -0.21
CA LYS A 54 -12.20 15.42 -0.58
C LYS A 54 -13.36 14.66 -1.22
N GLU A 55 -13.08 13.70 -2.10
CA GLU A 55 -14.11 12.85 -2.73
C GLU A 55 -14.90 12.02 -1.69
N LEU A 56 -14.23 11.56 -0.64
CA LEU A 56 -14.82 10.75 0.43
C LEU A 56 -15.39 11.56 1.61
N ASP A 57 -15.31 12.89 1.56
CA ASP A 57 -15.68 13.81 2.65
C ASP A 57 -15.02 13.46 4.00
N VAL A 58 -13.73 13.09 3.95
CA VAL A 58 -12.91 12.78 5.14
C VAL A 58 -11.85 13.84 5.38
N SER A 59 -11.42 13.95 6.64
CA SER A 59 -10.41 14.95 7.04
C SER A 59 -9.08 14.72 6.30
N PRO A 60 -8.54 15.75 5.60
CA PRO A 60 -7.21 15.66 4.99
C PRO A 60 -6.09 15.38 6.00
N ARG A 61 -6.28 15.79 7.26
CA ARG A 61 -5.35 15.49 8.36
C ARG A 61 -5.36 13.99 8.69
N MET A 62 -6.53 13.37 8.69
CA MET A 62 -6.66 11.92 8.92
C MET A 62 -5.94 11.14 7.81
N VAL A 63 -6.15 11.51 6.55
CA VAL A 63 -5.50 10.84 5.42
C VAL A 63 -3.98 11.00 5.46
N ARG A 64 -3.46 12.20 5.78
CA ARG A 64 -2.01 12.41 5.96
C ARG A 64 -1.42 11.51 7.05
N ARG A 65 -2.08 11.44 8.21
CA ARG A 65 -1.66 10.55 9.31
C ARG A 65 -1.62 9.09 8.87
N LEU A 66 -2.65 8.62 8.14
CA LEU A 66 -2.68 7.24 7.65
C LEU A 66 -1.54 6.95 6.66
N ILE A 67 -1.22 7.90 5.77
CA ILE A 67 -0.08 7.77 4.85
C ILE A 67 1.22 7.67 5.65
N GLU A 68 1.41 8.53 6.65
CA GLU A 68 2.59 8.53 7.53
C GLU A 68 2.73 7.21 8.27
N GLU A 69 1.68 6.74 8.95
CA GLU A 69 1.67 5.47 9.67
C GLU A 69 2.01 4.27 8.78
N VAL A 70 1.46 4.22 7.56
CA VAL A 70 1.77 3.14 6.62
C VAL A 70 3.20 3.23 6.10
N CYS A 71 3.67 4.43 5.76
CA CYS A 71 5.03 4.61 5.24
C CYS A 71 6.10 4.29 6.29
N GLU A 72 5.90 4.75 7.54
CA GLU A 72 6.78 4.41 8.66
C GLU A 72 6.76 2.91 8.96
N GLY A 73 5.56 2.30 8.99
CA GLY A 73 5.41 0.87 9.23
C GLY A 73 6.08 0.02 8.15
N VAL A 74 5.93 0.39 6.87
CA VAL A 74 6.56 -0.32 5.75
C VAL A 74 8.07 -0.10 5.76
N GLY A 75 8.56 1.14 5.91
CA GLY A 75 9.99 1.41 5.92
C GLY A 75 10.72 0.72 7.08
N GLY A 76 10.09 0.65 8.25
CA GLY A 76 10.65 -0.05 9.42
C GLY A 76 10.57 -1.58 9.35
N ALA A 77 9.61 -2.17 8.62
CA ALA A 77 9.38 -3.62 8.62
C ALA A 77 9.85 -4.35 7.35
N ALA A 78 9.96 -3.67 6.20
CA ALA A 78 10.13 -4.36 4.92
C ALA A 78 11.42 -5.17 4.82
N SER A 79 12.55 -4.63 5.28
CA SER A 79 13.83 -5.34 5.25
C SER A 79 13.86 -6.55 6.19
N ASP A 80 13.21 -6.44 7.36
CA ASP A 80 13.09 -7.55 8.30
C ASP A 80 12.20 -8.66 7.72
N VAL A 81 11.06 -8.31 7.13
CA VAL A 81 10.18 -9.27 6.45
C VAL A 81 10.91 -9.97 5.30
N LEU A 82 11.69 -9.25 4.49
CA LEU A 82 12.49 -9.86 3.42
C LEU A 82 13.46 -10.89 3.99
N ARG A 83 14.26 -10.50 4.99
CA ARG A 83 15.26 -11.37 5.62
C ARG A 83 14.61 -12.61 6.23
N ASP A 84 13.58 -12.41 7.06
CA ASP A 84 12.91 -13.50 7.77
C ASP A 84 12.25 -14.48 6.79
N THR A 85 11.76 -13.99 5.65
CA THR A 85 11.18 -14.85 4.60
C THR A 85 12.26 -15.61 3.83
N GLU A 86 13.37 -14.96 3.46
CA GLU A 86 14.51 -15.62 2.80
C GLU A 86 15.11 -16.71 3.71
N ASP A 87 15.25 -16.42 5.00
CA ASP A 87 15.74 -17.37 6.01
C ASP A 87 14.79 -18.57 6.18
N ALA A 88 13.48 -18.31 6.27
CA ALA A 88 12.47 -19.36 6.41
C ALA A 88 12.40 -20.30 5.18
N LEU A 89 12.65 -19.77 3.98
CA LEU A 89 12.64 -20.55 2.73
C LEU A 89 14.02 -21.09 2.35
N GLY A 90 15.09 -20.63 2.98
CA GLY A 90 16.48 -21.00 2.67
C GLY A 90 16.93 -20.60 1.27
N ALA A 91 16.33 -19.55 0.69
CA ALA A 91 16.61 -19.12 -0.67
C ALA A 91 16.41 -17.61 -0.84
N PRO A 92 17.24 -16.94 -1.68
CA PRO A 92 17.06 -15.53 -2.00
C PRO A 92 15.78 -15.31 -2.82
N LEU A 93 15.07 -14.22 -2.53
CA LEU A 93 13.81 -13.86 -3.16
C LEU A 93 13.95 -12.55 -3.92
N SER A 94 14.53 -12.60 -5.13
CA SER A 94 14.76 -11.40 -5.96
C SER A 94 13.50 -10.57 -6.17
N LYS A 95 12.35 -11.21 -6.42
CA LYS A 95 11.07 -10.51 -6.56
C LYS A 95 10.64 -9.77 -5.28
N LEU A 96 10.94 -10.30 -4.09
CA LEU A 96 10.56 -9.62 -2.85
C LEU A 96 11.43 -8.38 -2.62
N ARG A 97 12.71 -8.46 -3.01
CA ARG A 97 13.62 -7.31 -3.05
C ARG A 97 13.13 -6.23 -4.04
N ASP A 98 12.71 -6.61 -5.24
CA ASP A 98 12.15 -5.67 -6.22
C ASP A 98 10.88 -4.98 -5.69
N ILE A 99 10.04 -5.68 -4.90
CA ILE A 99 8.87 -5.10 -4.23
C ILE A 99 9.30 -4.09 -3.17
N GLU A 100 10.31 -4.41 -2.35
CA GLU A 100 10.85 -3.51 -1.32
C GLU A 100 11.39 -2.21 -1.96
N GLU A 101 12.20 -2.33 -3.01
CA GLU A 101 12.74 -1.19 -3.75
C GLU A 101 11.64 -0.33 -4.35
N PHE A 102 10.62 -0.96 -4.94
CA PHE A 102 9.46 -0.24 -5.45
C PHE A 102 8.71 0.48 -4.32
N ALA A 103 8.46 -0.18 -3.18
CA ALA A 103 7.78 0.43 -2.04
C ALA A 103 8.55 1.65 -1.51
N ARG A 104 9.88 1.56 -1.37
CA ARG A 104 10.74 2.69 -0.96
C ARG A 104 10.63 3.87 -1.91
N SER A 105 10.64 3.63 -3.23
CA SER A 105 10.45 4.68 -4.22
C SER A 105 9.09 5.40 -4.10
N GLN A 106 8.04 4.67 -3.70
CA GLN A 106 6.71 5.26 -3.49
C GLN A 106 6.67 6.08 -2.19
N ILE A 107 7.30 5.60 -1.11
CA ILE A 107 7.43 6.34 0.15
C ILE A 107 8.14 7.68 -0.09
N ASP A 108 9.25 7.66 -0.84
CA ASP A 108 10.00 8.86 -1.20
C ASP A 108 9.13 9.85 -2.00
N ARG A 109 8.37 9.34 -2.99
CA ARG A 109 7.46 10.17 -3.79
C ARG A 109 6.36 10.82 -2.96
N LEU A 110 5.87 10.14 -1.93
CA LEU A 110 4.87 10.70 -1.02
C LEU A 110 5.48 11.79 -0.11
N GLY A 111 6.80 11.96 -0.11
CA GLY A 111 7.51 13.03 0.61
C GLY A 111 7.63 12.76 2.11
N ILE A 112 7.58 11.49 2.51
CA ILE A 112 7.86 11.06 3.88
C ILE A 112 9.38 10.94 4.00
N LYS A 113 10.04 11.89 4.68
CA LYS A 113 11.50 11.83 4.88
C LYS A 113 11.82 10.97 6.09
N GLY A 114 12.59 9.90 5.90
CA GLY A 114 13.25 9.16 6.97
C GLY A 114 12.48 7.96 7.51
N ALA A 115 12.07 7.06 6.61
CA ALA A 115 11.73 5.68 6.97
C ALA A 115 12.94 4.77 6.67
#